data_AF-A0A084VKT3-F1
#
_entry.id   AF-A0A084VKT3-F1
#
_cell.length_a   1.000
_cell.length_b   1.000
_cell.length_c   1.000
_cell.angle_alpha   90.00
_cell.angle_beta   90.00
_cell.angle_gamma   90.00
#
_symmetry.space_group_name_H-M   'P 1'
#
loop_
_entity.id
_entity.type
_entity.pdbx_description
1 polymer ?
#
loop_
_entity_poly.entity_id
_entity_poly.type
_entity_poly.pdbx_seq_one_letter_code
_entity_poly.pdbx_strand_id
1 'polypeptide(L)'
;MGMWQRIRCVLDSGSQIEAISKDAAQRLSLTLLPARLTLNSVFRKIPVNKQIRAKVMATYGSCTMDLGFFVIPGLSDQPARTIGREELDVPDAKSLADSEFHHPGPIDAILGARECLERFWRIEELPNDDIDFTAWKSHELEAHFKDHTAIADDGRYIVRIPLRGELN
;
A
#
# COMPACT_ATOMS: atom_id res chain seq x y z
N MET A 1 -4.25 14.08 26.64
CA MET A 1 -4.21 12.87 25.78
C MET A 1 -4.66 13.27 24.39
N GLY A 2 -4.00 12.80 23.34
CA GLY A 2 -4.40 13.09 21.95
C GLY A 2 -5.60 12.25 21.50
N MET A 3 -6.31 12.72 20.47
CA MET A 3 -7.40 11.99 19.84
C MET A 3 -6.91 11.24 18.60
N TRP A 4 -7.37 10.01 18.40
CA TRP A 4 -7.09 9.24 17.19
C TRP A 4 -7.71 9.92 15.98
N GLN A 5 -6.94 10.04 14.90
CA GLN A 5 -7.39 10.58 13.63
C GLN A 5 -7.20 9.52 12.54
N ARG A 6 -8.21 9.35 11.71
CA ARG A 6 -8.12 8.46 10.55
C ARG A 6 -7.15 9.07 9.52
N ILE A 7 -6.34 8.20 8.93
CA ILE A 7 -5.47 8.52 7.81
C ILE A 7 -5.67 7.51 6.69
N ARG A 8 -5.51 7.95 5.45
CA ARG A 8 -5.55 7.06 4.28
C ARG A 8 -4.13 6.70 3.88
N CYS A 9 -3.79 5.42 3.94
CA CYS A 9 -2.44 4.94 3.68
C CYS A 9 -2.40 4.03 2.45
N VAL A 10 -1.30 4.07 1.71
CA VAL A 10 -0.96 3.07 0.70
C VAL A 10 0.15 2.18 1.24
N LEU A 11 -0.04 0.86 1.15
CA LEU A 11 1.03 -0.10 1.38
C LEU A 11 1.82 -0.28 0.08
N ASP A 12 3.10 0.08 0.08
CA ASP A 12 3.92 0.10 -1.12
C ASP A 12 5.24 -0.64 -0.88
N SER A 13 5.33 -1.85 -1.43
CA SER A 13 6.55 -2.65 -1.33
C SER A 13 7.72 -2.11 -2.15
N GLY A 14 7.45 -1.24 -3.12
CA GLY A 14 8.47 -0.50 -3.87
C GLY A 14 9.08 0.66 -3.09
N SER A 15 8.46 1.05 -1.98
CA SER A 15 8.94 2.14 -1.13
C SER A 15 9.95 1.64 -0.09
N GLN A 16 11.14 2.25 -0.08
CA GLN A 16 12.21 1.98 0.89
C GLN A 16 12.02 2.69 2.24
N ILE A 17 11.00 3.54 2.33
CA ILE A 17 10.72 4.36 3.50
C ILE A 17 9.22 4.45 3.77
N GLU A 18 8.88 4.73 5.01
CA GLU A 18 7.58 5.24 5.41
C GLU A 18 7.56 6.77 5.22
N ALA A 19 6.54 7.27 4.52
CA ALA A 19 6.40 8.68 4.20
C ALA A 19 5.02 9.20 4.63
N ILE A 20 4.95 10.46 5.02
CA ILE A 20 3.69 11.15 5.30
C ILE A 20 3.65 12.48 4.58
N SER A 21 2.49 12.85 4.03
CA SER A 21 2.29 14.15 3.41
C SER A 21 2.44 15.26 4.45
N LYS A 22 2.92 16.42 4.01
CA LYS A 22 3.05 17.60 4.86
C LYS A 22 1.70 18.00 5.45
N ASP A 23 0.63 17.93 4.67
CA ASP A 23 -0.72 18.30 5.09
C ASP A 23 -1.22 17.36 6.21
N ALA A 24 -1.00 16.04 6.07
CA ALA A 24 -1.33 15.09 7.11
C ALA A 24 -0.49 15.30 8.38
N ALA A 25 0.82 15.52 8.24
CA ALA A 25 1.69 15.80 9.40
C ALA A 25 1.25 17.05 10.17
N GLN A 26 0.83 18.11 9.45
CA GLN A 26 0.28 19.33 10.06
C GLN A 26 -1.06 19.07 10.74
N ARG A 27 -1.97 18.36 10.06
CA ARG A 27 -3.29 18.00 10.59
C ARG A 27 -3.21 17.15 11.86
N LEU A 28 -2.27 16.21 11.91
CA LEU A 28 -2.03 15.37 13.10
C LEU A 28 -1.40 16.15 14.27
N SER A 29 -0.88 17.36 14.03
CA SER A 29 -0.25 18.22 15.04
C SER A 29 0.86 17.51 15.85
N LEU A 30 1.58 16.60 15.20
CA LEU A 30 2.68 15.85 15.82
C LEU A 30 3.99 16.65 15.77
N THR A 31 4.87 16.38 16.74
CA THR A 31 6.18 17.02 16.83
C THR A 31 7.05 16.66 15.62
N LEU A 32 7.46 17.67 14.87
CA LEU A 32 8.39 17.52 13.76
C LEU A 32 9.82 17.40 14.30
N LEU A 33 10.48 16.30 13.96
CA LEU A 33 11.87 16.05 14.27
C LEU A 33 12.75 16.36 13.05
N PRO A 34 13.98 16.87 13.24
CA PRO A 34 14.93 17.01 12.15
C PRO A 34 15.23 15.66 11.50
N ALA A 35 15.41 15.68 10.18
CA ALA A 35 15.88 14.54 9.39
C ALA A 35 16.89 15.02 8.34
N ARG A 36 17.66 14.09 7.76
CA ARG A 36 18.54 14.35 6.61
C ARG A 36 18.50 13.16 5.67
N LEU A 37 17.60 13.24 4.70
CA LEU A 37 17.44 12.23 3.65
C LEU A 37 17.24 12.92 2.30
N THR A 38 17.69 12.31 1.22
CA THR A 38 17.30 12.73 -0.13
C THR A 38 16.64 11.53 -0.80
N LEU A 39 15.33 11.65 -1.07
CA LEU A 39 14.59 10.63 -1.78
C LEU A 39 14.88 10.75 -3.27
N ASN A 40 15.37 9.67 -3.86
CA ASN A 40 15.61 9.58 -5.29
C ASN A 40 14.38 8.96 -5.95
N SER A 41 13.43 9.80 -6.39
CA SER A 41 12.34 9.34 -7.25
C SER A 41 12.84 9.24 -8.70
N VAL A 42 12.20 8.39 -9.52
CA VAL A 42 12.52 8.16 -10.93
C VAL A 42 12.70 9.48 -11.72
N PHE A 43 11.91 10.50 -11.38
CA PHE A 43 11.92 11.79 -12.09
C PHE A 43 12.64 12.92 -11.37
N ARG A 44 12.83 12.84 -10.03
CA ARG A 44 13.41 13.94 -9.25
C ARG A 44 14.01 13.50 -7.92
N LYS A 45 15.01 14.27 -7.46
CA LYS A 45 15.51 14.19 -6.08
C LYS A 45 14.68 15.10 -5.18
N ILE A 46 14.19 14.57 -4.06
CA ILE A 46 13.40 15.29 -3.09
C ILE A 46 14.18 15.34 -1.78
N PRO A 47 14.71 16.50 -1.37
CA PRO A 47 15.34 16.63 -0.05
C PRO A 47 14.26 16.55 1.03
N VAL A 48 14.50 15.69 2.01
CA VAL A 48 13.64 15.50 3.17
C VAL A 48 14.44 15.86 4.42
N ASN A 49 13.95 16.87 5.13
CA ASN A 49 14.62 17.43 6.31
C ASN A 49 13.80 17.30 7.60
N LYS A 50 12.63 16.66 7.54
CA LYS A 50 11.74 16.46 8.67
C LYS A 50 11.21 15.04 8.71
N GLN A 51 10.97 14.55 9.92
CA GLN A 51 10.28 13.30 10.19
C GLN A 51 9.34 13.47 11.38
N ILE A 52 8.40 12.54 11.53
CA ILE A 52 7.57 12.40 12.74
C ILE A 52 7.68 10.97 13.25
N ARG A 53 7.34 10.77 14.52
CA ARG A 53 7.02 9.43 15.05
C ARG A 53 5.56 9.41 15.43
N ALA A 54 4.84 8.40 14.99
CA ALA A 54 3.42 8.24 15.25
C ALA A 54 3.11 6.79 15.58
N LYS A 55 2.17 6.61 16.52
CA LYS A 55 1.52 5.33 16.73
C LYS A 55 0.40 5.21 15.71
N VAL A 56 0.37 4.11 14.97
CA VAL A 56 -0.61 3.77 13.95
C VAL A 56 -1.31 2.49 14.38
N MET A 57 -2.62 2.43 14.19
CA MET A 57 -3.41 1.24 14.47
C MET A 57 -4.24 0.86 13.25
N ALA A 58 -4.45 -0.43 13.06
CA ALA A 58 -5.35 -0.92 12.02
C ALA A 58 -6.78 -0.43 12.29
N THR A 59 -7.56 -0.21 11.23
CA THR A 59 -8.98 0.17 11.35
C THR A 59 -9.81 -0.96 11.96
N TYR A 60 -9.40 -2.21 11.70
CA TYR A 60 -10.03 -3.43 12.20
C TYR A 60 -8.95 -4.28 12.87
N GLY A 61 -9.31 -4.99 13.94
CA GLY A 61 -8.37 -5.79 14.73
C GLY A 61 -7.67 -4.98 15.82
N SER A 62 -6.58 -5.53 16.37
CA SER A 62 -5.87 -4.99 17.53
C SER A 62 -4.44 -4.51 17.23
N CYS A 63 -3.99 -4.72 16.00
CA CYS A 63 -2.64 -4.38 15.58
C CYS A 63 -2.33 -2.89 15.75
N THR A 64 -1.23 -2.63 16.47
CA THR A 64 -0.69 -1.29 16.69
C THR A 64 0.82 -1.27 16.41
N MET A 65 1.28 -0.19 15.78
CA MET A 65 2.65 -0.02 15.32
C MET A 65 3.16 1.37 15.70
N ASP A 66 4.40 1.46 16.15
CA ASP A 66 5.08 2.75 16.34
C ASP A 66 6.01 2.97 15.14
N LEU A 67 5.67 3.94 14.28
CA LEU A 67 6.33 4.16 13.00
C LEU A 67 6.99 5.53 12.93
N GLY A 68 8.13 5.59 12.24
CA GLY A 68 8.79 6.85 11.87
C GLY A 68 8.46 7.22 10.43
N PHE A 69 7.88 8.39 10.19
CA PHE A 69 7.54 8.85 8.85
C PHE A 69 8.41 10.02 8.43
N PHE A 70 8.98 9.93 7.23
CA PHE A 70 9.58 11.06 6.55
C PHE A 70 8.50 12.00 6.01
N VAL A 71 8.60 13.30 6.31
CA VAL A 71 7.62 14.29 5.84
C VAL A 71 7.99 14.72 4.42
N ILE A 72 7.11 14.43 3.48
CA ILE A 72 7.27 14.76 2.06
C ILE A 72 6.29 15.88 1.64
N PRO A 73 6.56 16.62 0.55
CA PRO A 73 5.70 17.73 0.13
C PRO A 73 4.25 17.35 -0.09
N GLY A 74 3.99 16.15 -0.61
CA GLY A 74 2.64 15.65 -0.89
C GLY A 74 2.68 14.32 -1.62
N LEU A 75 1.53 13.66 -1.66
CA LEU A 75 1.25 12.44 -2.39
C LEU A 75 0.16 12.71 -3.41
N SER A 76 0.18 12.00 -4.54
CA SER A 76 -0.89 12.09 -5.52
C SER A 76 -2.13 11.38 -4.98
N ASP A 77 -3.30 11.89 -5.37
CA ASP A 77 -4.55 11.21 -5.11
C ASP A 77 -4.56 9.81 -5.71
N GLN A 78 -5.24 8.89 -5.03
CA GLN A 78 -5.43 7.51 -5.48
C GLN A 78 -6.89 7.08 -5.27
N PRO A 79 -7.42 6.20 -6.13
CA PRO A 79 -6.92 5.93 -7.49
C PRO A 79 -6.93 7.19 -8.35
N ALA A 80 -6.15 7.22 -9.44
CA ALA A 80 -6.08 8.37 -10.34
C ALA A 80 -7.43 8.73 -11.01
N ARG A 81 -8.34 7.77 -11.08
CA ARG A 81 -9.72 7.91 -11.57
C ARG A 81 -10.63 7.00 -10.77
N THR A 82 -11.91 7.32 -10.75
CA THR A 82 -12.92 6.42 -10.16
C THR A 82 -12.89 5.08 -10.87
N ILE A 83 -12.95 4.00 -10.08
CA ILE A 83 -13.01 2.62 -10.58
C ILE A 83 -14.43 2.09 -10.36
N GLY A 84 -15.00 1.45 -11.38
CA GLY A 84 -16.28 0.77 -11.24
C GLY A 84 -16.14 -0.40 -10.29
N ARG A 85 -16.86 -0.37 -9.15
CA ARG A 85 -16.82 -1.48 -8.19
C ARG A 85 -17.30 -2.79 -8.80
N GLU A 86 -18.26 -2.72 -9.73
CA GLU A 86 -18.80 -3.86 -10.50
C GLU A 86 -17.72 -4.58 -11.34
N GLU A 87 -16.66 -3.87 -11.74
CA GLU A 87 -15.53 -4.43 -12.52
C GLU A 87 -14.51 -5.15 -11.62
N LEU A 88 -14.60 -4.95 -10.31
CA LEU A 88 -13.71 -5.54 -9.34
C LEU A 88 -14.50 -6.62 -8.59
N ASP A 89 -14.07 -7.87 -8.70
CA ASP A 89 -14.63 -8.99 -7.94
C ASP A 89 -14.22 -8.87 -6.45
N VAL A 90 -14.71 -7.82 -5.78
CA VAL A 90 -14.39 -7.48 -4.39
C VAL A 90 -15.51 -8.03 -3.51
N PRO A 91 -15.20 -8.81 -2.46
CA PRO A 91 -16.19 -9.33 -1.54
C PRO A 91 -17.07 -8.23 -0.95
N ASP A 92 -18.34 -8.58 -0.68
CA ASP A 92 -19.31 -7.66 -0.09
C ASP A 92 -18.77 -7.04 1.20
N ALA A 93 -18.60 -5.71 1.14
CA ALA A 93 -17.79 -4.94 2.06
C ALA A 93 -18.41 -4.87 3.46
N LYS A 94 -17.99 -5.76 4.37
CA LYS A 94 -18.19 -5.55 5.81
C LYS A 94 -16.98 -5.00 6.55
N SER A 95 -15.79 -4.93 5.94
CA SER A 95 -14.66 -4.19 6.51
C SER A 95 -13.46 -4.05 5.56
N LEU A 96 -13.62 -3.32 4.45
CA LEU A 96 -12.44 -2.88 3.70
C LEU A 96 -11.69 -1.80 4.49
N ALA A 97 -10.35 -1.84 4.45
CA ALA A 97 -9.50 -0.84 5.13
C ALA A 97 -9.83 0.61 4.70
N ASP A 98 -10.30 0.77 3.47
CA ASP A 98 -10.79 2.02 2.91
C ASP A 98 -12.10 1.75 2.15
N SER A 99 -13.23 2.24 2.66
CA SER A 99 -14.51 2.12 1.94
C SER A 99 -14.50 2.96 0.65
N GLU A 100 -13.72 4.03 0.59
CA GLU A 100 -13.63 4.93 -0.55
C GLU A 100 -12.47 4.58 -1.49
N PHE A 101 -11.95 3.34 -1.43
CA PHE A 101 -10.80 2.88 -2.24
C PHE A 101 -10.99 3.06 -3.76
N HIS A 102 -12.23 3.14 -4.20
CA HIS A 102 -12.64 3.24 -5.60
C HIS A 102 -12.80 4.69 -6.08
N HIS A 103 -12.70 5.68 -5.17
CA HIS A 103 -12.79 7.11 -5.48
C HIS A 103 -11.42 7.79 -5.33
N PRO A 104 -11.04 8.66 -6.29
CA PRO A 104 -9.86 9.50 -6.15
C PRO A 104 -9.94 10.32 -4.87
N GLY A 105 -8.84 10.34 -4.13
CA GLY A 105 -8.74 11.17 -2.95
C GLY A 105 -7.32 11.18 -2.39
N PRO A 106 -7.04 12.13 -1.48
CA PRO A 106 -5.71 12.34 -0.95
C PRO A 106 -5.23 11.11 -0.19
N ILE A 107 -3.95 10.79 -0.38
CA ILE A 107 -3.23 9.82 0.44
C ILE A 107 -2.42 10.58 1.48
N ASP A 108 -2.59 10.19 2.74
CA ASP A 108 -1.88 10.80 3.85
C ASP A 108 -0.48 10.21 4.02
N ALA A 109 -0.33 8.89 3.85
CA ALA A 109 0.94 8.21 4.09
C ALA A 109 1.21 7.03 3.16
N ILE A 110 2.50 6.72 2.99
CA ILE A 110 2.99 5.47 2.40
C ILE A 110 3.60 4.63 3.52
N LEU A 111 3.22 3.37 3.57
CA LEU A 111 3.81 2.34 4.42
C LEU A 111 4.75 1.49 3.58
N GLY A 112 6.05 1.56 3.87
CA GLY A 112 7.09 0.81 3.17
C GLY A 112 7.14 -0.66 3.60
N ALA A 113 7.73 -1.49 2.75
CA ALA A 113 7.76 -2.95 2.92
C ALA A 113 8.57 -3.48 4.12
N ARG A 114 9.29 -2.65 4.87
CA ARG A 114 10.28 -3.14 5.83
C ARG A 114 9.64 -3.65 7.13
N GLU A 115 8.96 -2.79 7.87
CA GLU A 115 8.34 -3.19 9.15
C GLU A 115 6.83 -3.45 9.02
N CYS A 116 6.17 -2.76 8.10
CA CYS A 116 4.72 -2.87 7.92
C CYS A 116 4.32 -4.18 7.24
N LEU A 117 5.06 -4.62 6.22
CA LEU A 117 4.71 -5.82 5.48
C LEU A 117 4.85 -7.09 6.34
N GLU A 118 5.95 -7.25 7.09
CA GLU A 118 6.15 -8.42 7.95
C GLU A 118 5.06 -8.56 9.02
N ARG A 119 4.60 -7.44 9.58
CA ARG A 119 3.50 -7.42 10.56
C ARG A 119 2.13 -7.60 9.90
N PHE A 120 1.92 -7.07 8.70
CA PHE A 120 0.70 -7.27 7.93
C PHE A 120 0.53 -8.74 7.48
N TRP A 121 1.62 -9.37 7.04
CA TRP A 121 1.66 -10.79 6.68
C TRP A 121 1.61 -11.72 7.90
N ARG A 122 1.89 -11.20 9.09
CA ARG A 122 1.51 -11.82 10.36
C ARG A 122 0.02 -11.61 10.56
N ILE A 123 -0.77 -12.35 9.79
CA ILE A 123 -2.23 -12.42 9.84
C ILE A 123 -2.64 -12.41 11.33
N GLU A 124 -3.19 -11.29 11.83
CA GLU A 124 -4.03 -11.36 13.02
C GLU A 124 -5.25 -12.14 12.56
N GLU A 125 -5.43 -13.34 13.15
CA GLU A 125 -6.48 -14.31 12.86
C GLU A 125 -7.82 -13.60 12.61
N LEU A 126 -8.16 -13.40 11.33
CA LEU A 126 -9.52 -13.10 10.96
C LEU A 126 -10.37 -14.24 11.54
N PRO A 127 -11.51 -13.97 12.17
CA PRO A 127 -12.40 -15.05 12.60
C PRO A 127 -12.66 -15.94 11.38
N ASN A 128 -12.37 -17.22 11.56
CA ASN A 128 -12.18 -18.24 10.53
C ASN A 128 -13.48 -18.65 9.81
N ASP A 129 -14.44 -17.75 9.72
CA ASP A 129 -15.77 -18.05 9.18
C ASP A 129 -15.84 -17.53 7.74
N ASP A 130 -15.76 -18.48 6.80
CA ASP A 130 -16.29 -18.44 5.44
C ASP A 130 -15.71 -17.39 4.46
N ILE A 131 -14.40 -17.09 4.50
CA ILE A 131 -13.74 -16.52 3.31
C ILE A 131 -13.19 -17.66 2.46
N ASP A 132 -13.94 -18.03 1.42
CA ASP A 132 -13.48 -18.93 0.37
C ASP A 132 -12.38 -18.24 -0.47
N PHE A 133 -11.13 -18.33 -0.01
CA PHE A 133 -9.95 -17.84 -0.74
C PHE A 133 -9.71 -18.60 -2.06
N THR A 134 -10.41 -19.71 -2.30
CA THR A 134 -10.32 -20.48 -3.55
C THR A 134 -11.03 -19.77 -4.71
N ALA A 135 -11.97 -18.85 -4.44
CA ALA A 135 -12.65 -18.07 -5.47
C ALA A 135 -11.75 -17.00 -6.13
N TRP A 136 -10.86 -16.36 -5.35
CA TRP A 136 -9.95 -15.31 -5.86
C TRP A 136 -8.77 -15.86 -6.69
N LYS A 137 -8.36 -17.11 -6.46
CA LYS A 137 -7.47 -17.80 -7.39
C LYS A 137 -8.26 -18.19 -8.63
N SER A 138 -8.44 -17.24 -9.56
CA SER A 138 -8.89 -17.63 -10.89
C SER A 138 -7.85 -18.60 -11.45
N HIS A 139 -8.29 -19.80 -11.83
CA HIS A 139 -7.41 -20.80 -12.46
C HIS A 139 -6.73 -20.21 -13.71
N GLU A 140 -7.34 -19.18 -14.29
CA GLU A 140 -6.84 -18.37 -15.39
C GLU A 140 -5.57 -17.58 -15.04
N LEU A 141 -5.45 -17.00 -13.85
CA LEU A 141 -4.23 -16.28 -13.43
C LEU A 141 -3.06 -17.24 -13.23
N GLU A 142 -3.31 -18.40 -12.60
CA GLU A 142 -2.28 -19.41 -12.40
C GLU A 142 -1.87 -20.05 -13.73
N ALA A 143 -2.84 -20.34 -14.62
CA ALA A 143 -2.58 -20.84 -15.96
C ALA A 143 -1.83 -19.81 -16.82
N HIS A 144 -2.23 -18.54 -16.80
CA HIS A 144 -1.56 -17.46 -17.51
C HIS A 144 -0.13 -17.28 -17.01
N PHE A 145 0.09 -17.28 -15.69
CA PHE A 145 1.44 -17.23 -15.10
C PHE A 145 2.28 -18.41 -15.57
N LYS A 146 1.74 -19.64 -15.55
CA LYS A 146 2.43 -20.85 -16.04
C LYS A 146 2.72 -20.81 -17.54
N ASP A 147 1.84 -20.23 -18.35
CA ASP A 147 2.01 -20.13 -19.80
C ASP A 147 3.02 -19.03 -20.18
N HIS A 148 3.11 -17.96 -19.39
CA HIS A 148 3.94 -16.80 -19.68
C HIS A 148 5.20 -16.71 -18.84
N THR A 149 5.43 -17.64 -17.91
CA THR A 149 6.59 -17.63 -17.02
C THR A 149 7.31 -18.98 -17.03
N ALA A 150 8.60 -18.96 -17.34
CA ALA A 150 9.50 -20.10 -17.22
C ALA A 150 10.63 -19.80 -16.23
N ILE A 151 11.27 -20.83 -15.70
CA ILE A 151 12.47 -20.69 -14.86
C ILE A 151 13.66 -21.16 -15.69
N ALA A 152 14.68 -20.31 -15.82
CA ALA A 152 15.93 -20.64 -16.49
C ALA A 152 16.78 -21.61 -15.65
N ASP A 153 17.76 -22.25 -16.27
CA ASP A 153 18.65 -23.20 -15.60
C ASP A 153 19.45 -22.59 -14.43
N ASP A 154 19.58 -21.26 -14.38
CA ASP A 154 20.23 -20.52 -13.30
C ASP A 154 19.26 -19.99 -12.22
N GLY A 155 17.99 -20.42 -12.26
CA GLY A 155 16.97 -20.07 -11.28
C GLY A 155 16.30 -18.71 -11.51
N ARG A 156 16.64 -17.97 -12.58
CA ARG A 156 15.95 -16.72 -12.92
C ARG A 156 14.60 -16.97 -13.58
N TYR A 157 13.62 -16.12 -13.29
CA TYR A 157 12.33 -16.12 -13.96
C TYR A 157 12.41 -15.43 -15.32
N ILE A 158 11.92 -16.10 -16.35
CA ILE A 158 11.71 -15.58 -17.70
C ILE A 158 10.22 -15.31 -17.85
N VAL A 159 9.84 -14.05 -18.11
CA VAL A 159 8.43 -13.65 -18.29
C VAL A 159 8.23 -13.16 -19.73
N ARG A 160 7.25 -13.73 -20.45
CA ARG A 160 6.84 -13.27 -21.78
C ARG A 160 5.89 -12.08 -21.64
N ILE A 161 6.39 -10.88 -21.96
CA ILE A 161 5.58 -9.67 -22.02
C ILE A 161 5.04 -9.52 -23.46
N PRO A 162 3.72 -9.65 -23.69
CA PRO A 162 3.16 -9.48 -25.02
C PRO A 162 3.36 -8.04 -25.49
N LEU A 163 3.77 -7.87 -26.76
CA LEU A 163 3.89 -6.55 -27.38
C LEU A 163 2.50 -6.05 -27.80
N ARG A 164 2.35 -4.73 -27.87
CA ARG A 164 1.07 -4.08 -28.20
C ARG A 164 0.61 -4.50 -29.60
N GLY A 165 -0.40 -5.37 -29.67
CA GLY A 165 -0.93 -5.97 -30.91
C GLY A 165 -1.28 -7.46 -30.80
N GLU A 166 -0.86 -8.15 -29.74
CA GLU A 166 -1.10 -9.59 -29.52
C GLU A 166 -2.14 -9.89 -28.43
N LEU A 167 -2.76 -8.86 -27.84
CA LEU A 167 -3.87 -9.01 -26.90
C LEU A 167 -5.17 -9.00 -27.70
N ASN A 168 -5.76 -10.18 -27.89
CA ASN A 168 -7.09 -10.38 -28.50
C ASN A 168 -8.20 -10.00 -27.52
#